data_AF-A0A4Y8C8W6-F1
#
_entry.id   AF-A0A4Y8C8W6-F1
#
_cell.length_a   1.000
_cell.length_b   1.000
_cell.length_c   1.000
_cell.angle_alpha   90.00
_cell.angle_beta   90.00
_cell.angle_gamma   90.00
#
_symmetry.space_group_name_H-M   'P 1'
#
loop_
_entity.id
_entity.type
_entity.pdbx_description
1 polymer ?
#
loop_
_entity_poly.entity_id
_entity_poly.type
_entity_poly.pdbx_seq_one_letter_code
_entity_poly.pdbx_strand_id
1 'polypeptide(L)'
;KRLVVGGFEAVFEINRCFRNEGMDLTHNPEFTTIEFYWAYHNYKDLMDLTEELFALLLDKLNLGKTIEFDGKMIDFSKPFERITYKDALCKYGGLDRDLIEDKEKILTKLKVDGFEANEKLELGHLQAELFDNYVEE
;
A
#
# COMPACT_ATOMS: atom_id res chain seq x y z
N LYS A 1 -12.96 -10.75 -10.68
CA LYS A 1 -14.35 -10.29 -10.39
C LYS A 1 -15.46 -10.98 -11.19
N ARG A 2 -15.41 -11.11 -12.53
CA ARG A 2 -16.50 -11.76 -13.32
C ARG A 2 -16.82 -13.19 -12.85
N LEU A 3 -15.81 -13.99 -12.47
CA LEU A 3 -16.00 -15.32 -11.89
C LEU A 3 -16.81 -15.28 -10.58
N VAL A 4 -16.57 -14.28 -9.73
CA VAL A 4 -17.35 -14.08 -8.49
C VAL A 4 -18.82 -13.78 -8.80
N VAL A 5 -19.09 -12.92 -9.79
CA VAL A 5 -20.45 -12.67 -10.28
C VAL A 5 -21.07 -13.96 -10.85
N GLY A 6 -20.26 -14.82 -11.47
CA GLY A 6 -20.65 -16.14 -11.98
C GLY A 6 -20.82 -17.22 -10.91
N GLY A 7 -20.70 -16.90 -9.62
CA GLY A 7 -20.93 -17.82 -8.51
C GLY A 7 -19.67 -18.51 -7.94
N PHE A 8 -18.47 -18.17 -8.41
CA PHE A 8 -17.24 -18.65 -7.79
C PHE A 8 -16.90 -17.81 -6.56
N GLU A 9 -17.13 -18.37 -5.37
CA GLU A 9 -17.06 -17.60 -4.12
C GLU A 9 -15.65 -17.24 -3.66
N ALA A 10 -14.64 -18.06 -3.99
CA ALA A 10 -13.23 -17.80 -3.69
C ALA A 10 -12.37 -18.17 -4.89
N VAL A 11 -11.62 -17.22 -5.42
CA VAL A 11 -10.75 -17.40 -6.58
C VAL A 11 -9.43 -16.69 -6.38
N PHE A 12 -8.35 -17.25 -6.92
CA PHE A 12 -7.06 -16.58 -7.04
C PHE A 12 -6.42 -16.92 -8.37
N GLU A 13 -5.48 -16.08 -8.80
CA GLU A 13 -4.66 -16.30 -9.98
C GLU A 13 -3.23 -15.83 -9.67
N ILE A 14 -2.24 -16.65 -10.02
CA ILE A 14 -0.82 -16.28 -10.02
C ILE A 14 -0.37 -16.30 -11.47
N ASN A 15 -0.12 -15.13 -12.03
CA ASN A 15 0.20 -15.03 -13.45
C ASN A 15 0.94 -13.72 -13.74
N ARG A 16 1.19 -13.50 -15.02
CA ARG A 16 1.94 -12.36 -15.49
C ARG A 16 1.05 -11.15 -15.78
N CYS A 17 1.46 -10.01 -15.23
CA CYS A 17 0.97 -8.69 -15.59
C CYS A 17 2.00 -7.95 -16.45
N PHE A 18 1.50 -7.14 -17.37
CA PHE A 18 2.32 -6.34 -18.28
C PHE A 18 1.94 -4.87 -18.10
N ARG A 19 2.94 -4.00 -17.93
CA ARG A 19 2.77 -2.54 -17.89
C ARG A 19 3.73 -1.91 -18.89
N ASN A 20 3.22 -1.00 -19.71
CA ASN A 20 4.01 -0.24 -20.68
C ASN A 20 4.55 1.03 -20.00
N GLU A 21 5.38 0.85 -18.98
CA GLU A 21 5.98 1.89 -18.14
C GLU A 21 7.52 1.83 -18.23
N GLY A 22 8.21 2.81 -17.65
CA GLY A 22 9.67 2.77 -17.52
C GLY A 22 10.13 1.56 -16.69
N MET A 23 11.39 1.17 -16.88
CA MET A 23 12.02 0.10 -16.11
C MET A 23 13.06 0.69 -15.16
N ASP A 24 13.05 0.23 -13.91
CA ASP A 24 14.04 0.59 -12.89
C ASP A 24 14.38 -0.64 -12.02
N LEU A 25 15.02 -0.43 -10.87
CA LEU A 25 15.42 -1.52 -9.97
C LEU A 25 14.24 -2.24 -9.30
N THR A 26 13.08 -1.60 -9.23
CA THR A 26 11.85 -2.12 -8.58
C THR A 26 10.72 -2.40 -9.59
N HIS A 27 10.80 -1.90 -10.82
CA HIS A 27 9.79 -2.02 -11.86
C HIS A 27 10.32 -2.76 -13.09
N ASN A 28 9.77 -3.95 -13.36
CA ASN A 28 9.95 -4.67 -14.62
C ASN A 28 8.67 -4.60 -15.47
N PRO A 29 8.72 -4.36 -16.79
CA PRO A 29 7.53 -4.30 -17.65
C PRO A 29 6.67 -5.56 -17.61
N GLU A 30 7.27 -6.67 -17.22
CA GLU A 30 6.64 -7.97 -17.04
C GLU A 30 6.85 -8.47 -15.60
N PHE A 31 5.82 -8.49 -14.75
CA PHE A 31 5.94 -8.94 -13.35
C PHE A 31 4.85 -9.93 -12.95
N THR A 32 5.17 -10.82 -12.02
CA THR A 32 4.24 -11.84 -11.53
C THR A 32 3.46 -11.27 -10.35
N THR A 33 2.14 -11.39 -10.40
CA THR A 33 1.26 -11.00 -9.29
C THR A 33 0.48 -12.21 -8.80
N ILE A 34 0.00 -12.10 -7.56
CA ILE A 34 -1.14 -12.88 -7.09
C ILE A 34 -2.34 -11.93 -6.98
N GLU A 35 -3.44 -12.25 -7.66
CA GLU A 35 -4.74 -11.61 -7.45
C GLU A 35 -5.68 -12.61 -6.82
N PHE A 36 -6.47 -12.18 -5.83
CA PHE A 36 -7.51 -13.03 -5.22
C PHE A 36 -8.78 -12.24 -4.95
N TYR A 37 -9.90 -12.96 -4.93
CA TYR A 37 -11.22 -12.43 -4.60
C TYR A 37 -11.96 -13.42 -3.72
N TRP A 38 -12.63 -12.91 -2.68
CA TRP A 38 -13.38 -13.71 -1.72
C TRP A 38 -14.73 -13.07 -1.44
N ALA A 39 -15.80 -13.72 -1.90
CA ALA A 39 -17.17 -13.27 -1.69
C ALA A 39 -17.53 -13.23 -0.21
N TYR A 40 -18.40 -12.30 0.18
CA TYR A 40 -18.88 -12.08 1.55
C TYR A 40 -17.82 -11.60 2.55
N HIS A 41 -16.60 -11.31 2.10
CA HIS A 41 -15.51 -10.78 2.90
C HIS A 41 -15.23 -9.33 2.53
N ASN A 42 -14.72 -8.58 3.50
CA ASN A 42 -14.31 -7.19 3.34
C ASN A 42 -12.78 -7.06 3.45
N TYR A 43 -12.26 -5.86 3.22
CA TYR A 43 -10.81 -5.62 3.21
C TYR A 43 -10.09 -5.99 4.52
N LYS A 44 -10.78 -5.99 5.67
CA LYS A 44 -10.18 -6.41 6.96
C LYS A 44 -9.89 -7.90 6.97
N ASP A 45 -10.81 -8.71 6.46
CA ASP A 45 -10.60 -10.14 6.31
C ASP A 45 -9.45 -10.43 5.33
N LEU A 46 -9.29 -9.58 4.29
CA LEU A 46 -8.19 -9.72 3.34
C LEU A 46 -6.84 -9.25 3.93
N MET A 47 -6.84 -8.30 4.87
CA MET A 47 -5.65 -7.96 5.65
C MET A 47 -5.21 -9.15 6.51
N ASP A 48 -6.15 -9.77 7.24
CA ASP A 48 -5.88 -10.98 8.03
C ASP A 48 -5.32 -12.11 7.15
N LEU A 49 -5.96 -12.39 6.01
CA LEU A 49 -5.51 -13.42 5.05
C LEU A 49 -4.10 -13.13 4.50
N THR A 50 -3.77 -11.87 4.28
CA THR A 50 -2.44 -11.47 3.80
C THR A 50 -1.38 -11.74 4.87
N GLU A 51 -1.64 -11.38 6.12
CA GLU A 51 -0.74 -11.67 7.25
C GLU A 51 -0.53 -13.20 7.42
N GLU A 52 -1.61 -13.99 7.32
CA GLU A 52 -1.56 -15.45 7.36
C GLU A 52 -0.73 -16.05 6.22
N LEU A 53 -0.84 -15.50 5.00
CA LEU A 53 -0.03 -15.92 3.86
C LEU A 53 1.46 -15.71 4.13
N PHE A 54 1.87 -14.56 4.66
CA PHE A 54 3.28 -14.32 5.01
C PHE A 54 3.76 -15.27 6.10
N ALA A 55 2.97 -15.50 7.15
CA ALA A 55 3.32 -16.46 8.20
C ALA A 55 3.52 -17.88 7.66
N LEU A 56 2.64 -18.32 6.74
CA LEU A 56 2.76 -19.61 6.06
C LEU A 56 4.01 -19.69 5.18
N LEU A 57 4.35 -18.62 4.45
CA LEU A 57 5.54 -18.58 3.60
C LEU A 57 6.82 -18.67 4.43
N LEU A 58 6.90 -17.93 5.54
CA LEU A 58 8.04 -17.99 6.46
C LEU A 58 8.26 -19.41 6.98
N ASP A 59 7.19 -20.08 7.42
CA ASP A 59 7.24 -21.49 7.85
C ASP A 59 7.70 -22.42 6.73
N LYS A 60 7.06 -22.36 5.55
CA LYS A 60 7.34 -23.27 4.43
C LYS A 60 8.74 -23.09 3.84
N LEU A 61 9.30 -21.90 3.95
CA LEU A 61 10.66 -21.58 3.51
C LEU A 61 11.70 -21.77 4.62
N ASN A 62 11.31 -22.23 5.82
CA ASN A 62 12.16 -22.36 7.00
C ASN A 62 12.89 -21.06 7.37
N LEU A 63 12.21 -19.92 7.25
CA LEU A 63 12.73 -18.61 7.61
C LEU A 63 12.34 -18.25 9.05
N GLY A 64 13.16 -17.40 9.68
CA GLY A 64 12.83 -16.80 10.97
C GLY A 64 11.67 -15.80 10.85
N LYS A 65 11.06 -15.47 11.99
CA LYS A 65 10.04 -14.40 12.06
C LYS A 65 10.61 -12.99 11.91
N THR A 66 11.92 -12.85 11.88
CA THR A 66 12.60 -11.58 11.64
C THR A 66 13.53 -11.75 10.45
N ILE A 67 13.40 -10.85 9.47
CA ILE A 67 14.19 -10.86 8.24
C ILE A 67 14.98 -9.55 8.17
N GLU A 68 16.26 -9.64 7.85
CA GLU A 68 17.06 -8.46 7.48
C GLU A 68 16.88 -8.19 5.99
N PHE A 69 16.49 -6.96 5.65
CA PHE A 69 16.36 -6.51 4.27
C PHE A 69 16.83 -5.06 4.17
N ASP A 70 17.82 -4.82 3.30
CA ASP A 70 18.42 -3.50 3.07
C ASP A 70 18.86 -2.78 4.37
N GLY A 71 19.49 -3.53 5.29
CA GLY A 71 19.92 -3.04 6.60
C GLY A 71 18.79 -2.76 7.60
N LYS A 72 17.53 -2.98 7.23
CA LYS A 72 16.36 -2.87 8.12
C LYS A 72 15.96 -4.27 8.63
N MET A 73 15.68 -4.36 9.93
CA MET A 73 15.12 -5.57 10.54
C MET A 73 13.60 -5.53 10.48
N ILE A 74 13.00 -6.46 9.73
CA ILE A 74 11.56 -6.59 9.53
C ILE A 74 11.04 -7.71 10.44
N ASP A 75 10.13 -7.37 11.36
CA ASP A 75 9.59 -8.28 12.37
C ASP A 75 8.16 -8.73 12.02
N PHE A 76 8.02 -9.97 11.55
CA PHE A 76 6.76 -10.66 11.26
C PHE A 76 6.19 -11.41 12.47
N SER A 77 6.76 -11.25 13.67
CA SER A 77 6.24 -11.91 14.87
C SER A 77 4.98 -11.24 15.44
N LYS A 78 4.68 -10.02 14.99
CA LYS A 78 3.54 -9.21 15.42
C LYS A 78 2.57 -9.02 14.26
N PRO A 79 1.28 -8.78 14.56
CA PRO A 79 0.34 -8.35 13.55
C PRO A 79 0.82 -7.07 12.84
N PHE A 80 0.51 -6.94 11.56
CA PHE A 80 0.88 -5.75 10.80
C PHE A 80 0.13 -4.53 11.35
N GLU A 81 0.80 -3.37 11.36
CA GLU A 81 0.16 -2.15 11.82
C GLU A 81 -0.99 -1.78 10.87
N ARG A 82 -2.20 -1.61 11.43
CA ARG A 82 -3.36 -1.10 10.71
C ARG A 82 -3.51 0.38 11.02
N ILE A 83 -3.11 1.21 10.06
CA ILE A 83 -3.16 2.67 10.18
C ILE A 83 -3.96 3.25 9.02
N THR A 84 -4.77 4.27 9.27
CA THR A 84 -5.45 4.97 8.18
C THR A 84 -4.48 5.90 7.48
N TYR A 85 -4.75 6.19 6.21
CA TYR A 85 -3.91 7.08 5.40
C TYR A 85 -3.68 8.45 6.07
N LYS A 86 -4.76 9.06 6.58
CA LYS A 86 -4.69 10.34 7.27
C LYS A 86 -3.94 10.26 8.59
N ASP A 87 -4.06 9.17 9.33
CA ASP A 87 -3.34 8.99 10.59
C ASP A 87 -1.85 8.76 10.34
N ALA A 88 -1.48 8.10 9.23
CA ALA A 88 -0.09 7.95 8.81
C ALA A 88 0.54 9.32 8.46
N LEU A 89 -0.19 10.18 7.73
CA LEU A 89 0.24 11.56 7.46
C LEU A 89 0.51 12.36 8.74
N CYS A 90 -0.32 12.17 9.77
CA CYS A 90 -0.10 12.84 11.06
C CYS A 90 1.04 12.20 11.86
N LYS A 91 1.05 10.86 11.98
CA LYS A 91 1.98 10.12 12.85
C LYS A 91 3.41 10.12 12.30
N TYR A 92 3.56 9.82 11.02
CA TYR A 92 4.86 9.66 10.36
C TYR A 92 5.26 10.92 9.60
N GLY A 93 4.32 11.55 8.90
CA GLY A 93 4.58 12.80 8.16
C GLY A 93 4.62 14.06 9.03
N GLY A 94 4.20 13.98 10.30
CA GLY A 94 4.18 15.12 11.23
C GLY A 94 3.24 16.25 10.81
N LEU A 95 2.24 15.96 9.97
CA LEU A 95 1.31 16.95 9.43
C LEU A 95 0.10 17.16 10.35
N ASP A 96 -0.37 18.40 10.44
CA ASP A 96 -1.57 18.74 11.19
C ASP A 96 -2.84 18.17 10.50
N ARG A 97 -3.79 17.71 11.29
CA ARG A 97 -5.06 17.17 10.78
C ARG A 97 -5.86 18.22 10.01
N ASP A 98 -5.86 19.46 10.47
CA ASP A 98 -6.55 20.57 9.82
C ASP A 98 -5.88 20.99 8.50
N LEU A 99 -4.61 20.63 8.32
CA LEU A 99 -3.88 20.83 7.07
C LEU A 99 -4.29 19.77 6.05
N ILE A 100 -4.26 18.49 6.43
CA ILE A 100 -4.50 17.39 5.48
C ILE A 100 -5.97 17.25 5.05
N GLU A 101 -6.89 17.96 5.70
CA GLU A 101 -8.32 17.98 5.32
C GLU A 101 -8.71 19.20 4.48
N ASP A 102 -7.77 20.11 4.21
CA ASP A 102 -8.00 21.34 3.46
C ASP A 102 -7.11 21.40 2.21
N LYS A 103 -7.74 21.32 1.04
CA LYS A 103 -7.06 21.32 -0.26
C LYS A 103 -6.13 22.53 -0.44
N GLU A 104 -6.53 23.73 -0.04
CA GLU A 104 -5.72 24.94 -0.23
C GLU A 104 -4.48 24.94 0.68
N LYS A 105 -4.62 24.40 1.90
CA LYS A 105 -3.50 24.26 2.82
C LYS A 105 -2.50 23.21 2.33
N ILE A 106 -2.97 22.09 1.77
CA ILE A 106 -2.09 21.07 1.18
C ILE A 106 -1.31 21.67 0.00
N LEU A 107 -1.99 22.34 -0.92
CA LEU A 107 -1.34 22.99 -2.07
C LEU A 107 -0.30 24.01 -1.63
N THR A 108 -0.62 24.81 -0.62
CA THR A 108 0.34 25.77 -0.05
C THR A 108 1.55 25.05 0.56
N LYS A 109 1.31 23.98 1.31
CA LYS A 109 2.36 23.19 1.96
C LYS A 109 3.31 22.55 0.93
N LEU A 110 2.77 21.88 -0.08
CA LEU A 110 3.54 21.27 -1.16
C LEU A 110 4.39 22.31 -1.90
N LYS A 111 3.81 23.47 -2.25
CA LYS A 111 4.54 24.57 -2.89
C LYS A 111 5.68 25.12 -2.04
N VAL A 112 5.44 25.33 -0.74
CA VAL A 112 6.44 25.89 0.18
C VAL A 112 7.63 24.93 0.35
N ASP A 113 7.35 23.64 0.39
CA ASP A 113 8.38 22.61 0.56
C ASP A 113 9.07 22.22 -0.78
N GLY A 114 8.61 22.78 -1.90
CA GLY A 114 9.22 22.58 -3.21
C GLY A 114 8.75 21.33 -3.97
N PHE A 115 7.65 20.71 -3.53
CA PHE A 115 7.03 19.57 -4.19
C PHE A 115 6.08 20.01 -5.31
N GLU A 116 5.74 19.07 -6.20
CA GLU A 116 4.73 19.32 -7.23
C GLU A 116 3.36 19.57 -6.58
N ALA A 117 2.71 20.67 -6.95
CA ALA A 117 1.42 21.08 -6.41
C ALA A 117 0.42 21.31 -7.53
N ASN A 118 -0.27 20.25 -7.94
CA ASN A 118 -1.25 20.31 -9.01
C ASN A 118 -2.63 20.70 -8.47
N GLU A 119 -3.02 21.95 -8.71
CA GLU A 119 -4.29 22.53 -8.25
C GLU A 119 -5.54 21.83 -8.79
N LYS A 120 -5.41 21.08 -9.90
CA LYS A 120 -6.52 20.32 -10.51
C LYS A 120 -6.83 19.03 -9.77
N LEU A 121 -5.94 18.58 -8.88
CA LEU A 121 -6.14 17.36 -8.11
C LEU A 121 -7.23 17.54 -7.05
N GLU A 122 -8.04 16.50 -6.88
CA GLU A 122 -9.00 16.41 -5.78
C GLU A 122 -8.27 16.17 -4.44
N LEU A 123 -8.95 16.47 -3.33
CA LEU A 123 -8.38 16.36 -1.98
C LEU A 123 -7.71 15.00 -1.72
N GLY A 124 -8.34 13.90 -2.14
CA GLY A 124 -7.78 12.56 -1.95
C GLY A 124 -6.48 12.32 -2.72
N HIS A 125 -6.34 12.89 -3.93
CA HIS A 125 -5.10 12.81 -4.70
C HIS A 125 -4.01 13.68 -4.06
N LEU A 126 -4.36 14.87 -3.56
CA LEU A 126 -3.42 15.72 -2.84
C LEU A 126 -2.96 15.11 -1.51
N GLN A 127 -3.84 14.39 -0.82
CA GLN A 127 -3.45 13.57 0.33
C GLN A 127 -2.46 12.47 -0.08
N ALA A 128 -2.62 11.90 -1.28
CA ALA A 128 -1.68 10.92 -1.80
C ALA A 128 -0.30 11.51 -2.07
N GLU A 129 -0.24 12.67 -2.72
CA GLU A 129 1.02 13.41 -2.89
C GLU A 129 1.69 13.70 -1.53
N LEU A 130 0.92 14.02 -0.47
CA LEU A 130 1.51 14.19 0.86
C LEU A 130 2.06 12.88 1.45
N PHE A 131 1.47 11.74 1.15
CA PHE A 131 1.94 10.47 1.69
C PHE A 131 3.26 10.08 1.03
N ASP A 132 3.31 10.19 -0.29
CA ASP A 132 4.49 9.86 -1.09
C ASP A 132 5.68 10.73 -0.65
N ASN A 133 5.46 12.03 -0.41
CA ASN A 133 6.53 12.97 -0.05
C ASN A 133 6.90 13.02 1.45
N TYR A 134 6.02 12.60 2.37
CA TYR A 134 6.25 12.74 3.82
C TYR A 134 6.19 11.42 4.61
N VAL A 135 5.79 10.31 4.01
CA VAL A 135 5.56 9.03 4.74
C VAL A 135 6.24 7.83 4.10
N GLU A 136 6.30 7.73 2.77
CA GLU A 136 6.70 6.49 2.08
C GLU A 136 8.21 6.17 2.12
N GLU A 137 9.08 7.16 2.34
CA GLU A 137 10.54 6.99 2.40
C GLU A 137 11.10 6.42 3.75
#